data_AF-A0A973TRE6-F1
#
_entry.id   AF-A0A973TRE6-F1
#
_cell.length_a   1.000
_cell.length_b   1.000
_cell.length_c   1.000
_cell.angle_alpha   90.00
_cell.angle_beta   90.00
_cell.angle_gamma   90.00
#
_symmetry.space_group_name_H-M   'P 1'
#
loop_
_entity.id
_entity.type
_entity.pdbx_description
1 polymer ?
#
loop_
_entity_poly.entity_id
_entity_poly.type
_entity_poly.pdbx_seq_one_letter_code
_entity_poly.pdbx_strand_id
1 'polypeptide(L)'
;MRRLAAFLFAACCAAPAVAGPMQVYGAWHCSDDMCTWGAPRAIADFDAKNHWLIDRGDGRPSVNLVVLSFVHPLKLLNETTDATTLNGVPRGMTPQIVQYFTSRNIRVMLSIGGITYVDAWNQALAQDATLFGLRAAQLANSLGVGIEIDYEENSDPDLVGLQAFITAYRSVIPYDATGNNPAARLTIDLAAGDRWLIDIGRKATSDWLRTNAPVLDYANAMVPAKQPSMSAAIANWKEHIDGKSRYNPVYPPLAPAKFTAGLYLAGASRARPECNNFANALQKSTGSFVTTATPNGAGTTPGLLGYMFWAAERPGRGTTTQPPNTCEGGVGVGATTYGIPIPMPPLRQN
;
A
#
# COMPACT_ATOMS: atom_id res chain seq x y z
N MET A 1 -14.73 -62.99 25.80
CA MET A 1 -13.62 -62.23 25.19
C MET A 1 -14.20 -61.05 24.43
N ARG A 2 -14.07 -59.82 24.96
CA ARG A 2 -14.53 -58.58 24.31
C ARG A 2 -13.49 -58.18 23.25
N ARG A 3 -13.90 -58.07 21.99
CA ARG A 3 -13.05 -57.52 20.91
C ARG A 3 -13.21 -56.00 20.91
N LEU A 4 -12.14 -55.28 21.27
CA LEU A 4 -12.04 -53.84 21.03
C LEU A 4 -11.84 -53.61 19.53
N ALA A 5 -12.71 -52.81 18.92
CA ALA A 5 -12.48 -52.24 17.59
C ALA A 5 -11.64 -50.97 17.75
N ALA A 6 -10.42 -50.96 17.24
CA ALA A 6 -9.59 -49.77 17.15
C ALA A 6 -10.00 -48.95 15.93
N PHE A 7 -10.53 -47.76 16.14
CA PHE A 7 -10.69 -46.76 15.09
C PHE A 7 -9.35 -46.07 14.83
N LEU A 8 -8.76 -46.30 13.67
CA LEU A 8 -7.66 -45.48 13.17
C LEU A 8 -8.21 -44.10 12.77
N PHE A 9 -7.83 -43.06 13.51
CA PHE A 9 -7.92 -41.69 13.01
C PHE A 9 -6.83 -41.51 11.96
N ALA A 10 -7.22 -41.48 10.68
CA ALA A 10 -6.35 -40.99 9.62
C ALA A 10 -6.17 -39.48 9.82
N ALA A 11 -5.00 -39.08 10.32
CA ALA A 11 -4.59 -37.69 10.29
C ALA A 11 -4.46 -37.28 8.82
N CYS A 12 -5.44 -36.50 8.33
CA CYS A 12 -5.37 -35.91 7.00
C CYS A 12 -4.27 -34.85 7.06
N CYS A 13 -3.06 -35.18 6.58
CA CYS A 13 -2.01 -34.20 6.39
C CYS A 13 -2.52 -33.15 5.39
N ALA A 14 -2.80 -31.94 5.86
CA ALA A 14 -3.15 -30.83 5.00
C ALA A 14 -2.00 -30.63 3.99
N ALA A 15 -2.34 -30.61 2.69
CA ALA A 15 -1.37 -30.32 1.64
C ALA A 15 -0.71 -28.95 1.91
N PRO A 16 0.60 -28.80 1.68
CA PRO A 16 1.25 -27.51 1.84
C PRO A 16 0.55 -26.47 0.94
N ALA A 17 0.19 -25.33 1.54
CA ALA A 17 -0.34 -24.19 0.81
C ALA A 17 0.61 -23.81 -0.32
N VAL A 18 0.13 -23.82 -1.56
CA VAL A 18 0.91 -23.36 -2.71
C VAL A 18 1.22 -21.88 -2.51
N ALA A 19 2.51 -21.53 -2.55
CA ALA A 19 2.95 -20.16 -2.37
C ALA A 19 2.33 -19.23 -3.44
N GLY A 20 1.63 -18.19 -3.00
CA GLY A 20 1.13 -17.14 -3.88
C GLY A 20 2.29 -16.25 -4.34
N PRO A 21 2.38 -15.89 -5.64
CA PRO A 21 3.39 -14.96 -6.12
C PRO A 21 3.16 -13.56 -5.54
N MET A 22 4.24 -12.82 -5.27
CA MET A 22 4.14 -11.40 -4.93
C MET A 22 3.78 -10.61 -6.19
N GLN A 23 2.68 -9.86 -6.11
CA GLN A 23 2.12 -9.07 -7.20
C GLN A 23 2.32 -7.57 -6.98
N VAL A 24 2.40 -7.15 -5.71
CA VAL A 24 2.71 -5.78 -5.31
C VAL A 24 4.06 -5.76 -4.61
N TYR A 25 5.01 -5.03 -5.18
CA TYR A 25 6.31 -4.79 -4.58
C TYR A 25 6.67 -3.34 -4.88
N GLY A 26 6.28 -2.45 -3.97
CA GLY A 26 6.25 -1.01 -4.24
C GLY A 26 6.81 -0.16 -3.13
N ALA A 27 6.92 1.14 -3.39
CA ALA A 27 7.42 2.12 -2.42
C ALA A 27 6.50 3.33 -2.35
N TRP A 28 6.25 3.82 -1.14
CA TRP A 28 5.76 5.19 -0.95
C TRP A 28 6.93 6.16 -1.14
N HIS A 29 6.68 7.27 -1.81
CA HIS A 29 7.72 8.21 -2.24
C HIS A 29 7.42 9.64 -1.79
N CYS A 30 8.38 10.22 -1.07
CA CYS A 30 8.21 11.50 -0.39
C CYS A 30 8.87 12.70 -1.08
N SER A 31 9.40 12.54 -2.30
CA SER A 31 10.26 13.56 -2.91
C SER A 31 11.45 13.95 -2.01
N ASP A 32 12.13 15.04 -2.33
CA ASP A 32 13.26 15.62 -1.63
C ASP A 32 12.86 16.70 -0.59
N ASP A 33 11.57 16.95 -0.41
CA ASP A 33 10.99 18.03 0.38
C ASP A 33 10.03 17.54 1.48
N MET A 34 10.32 16.35 2.04
CA MET A 34 9.59 15.78 3.19
C MET A 34 8.12 15.51 2.91
N CYS A 35 7.85 14.83 1.78
CA CYS A 35 6.52 14.42 1.31
C CYS A 35 5.62 15.59 0.89
N THR A 36 6.17 16.79 0.69
CA THR A 36 5.38 17.98 0.32
C THR A 36 5.08 18.00 -1.18
N TRP A 37 6.03 17.57 -2.02
CA TRP A 37 5.94 17.67 -3.49
C TRP A 37 5.60 19.08 -3.97
N GLY A 38 6.10 20.11 -3.27
CA GLY A 38 5.65 21.49 -3.45
C GLY A 38 6.19 22.18 -4.70
N ALA A 39 7.23 21.61 -5.34
CA ALA A 39 7.86 22.17 -6.52
C ALA A 39 8.11 21.12 -7.61
N PRO A 40 8.00 21.50 -8.90
CA PRO A 40 8.46 20.65 -10.01
C PRO A 40 9.95 20.35 -9.89
N ARG A 41 10.37 19.18 -10.36
CA ARG A 41 11.77 18.76 -10.41
C ARG A 41 12.24 18.50 -11.82
N ALA A 42 13.49 18.86 -12.11
CA ALA A 42 14.14 18.43 -13.34
C ALA A 42 14.31 16.91 -13.30
N ILE A 43 13.93 16.22 -14.38
CA ILE A 43 13.97 14.74 -14.43
C ILE A 43 15.39 14.20 -14.22
N ALA A 44 16.43 14.91 -14.67
CA ALA A 44 17.81 14.51 -14.45
C ALA A 44 18.21 14.51 -12.96
N ASP A 45 17.78 15.51 -12.18
CA ASP A 45 18.02 15.54 -10.74
C ASP A 45 17.18 14.47 -10.03
N PHE A 46 15.90 14.35 -10.41
CA PHE A 46 15.02 13.32 -9.87
C PHE A 46 15.61 11.91 -10.08
N ASP A 47 16.09 11.62 -11.29
CA ASP A 47 16.75 10.37 -11.64
C ASP A 47 18.02 10.14 -10.80
N ALA A 48 18.91 11.13 -10.70
CA ALA A 48 20.13 11.01 -9.92
C ALA A 48 19.88 10.69 -8.43
N LYS A 49 18.69 10.97 -7.90
CA LYS A 49 18.29 10.66 -6.52
C LYS A 49 17.49 9.37 -6.36
N ASN A 50 16.86 8.90 -7.43
CA ASN A 50 15.84 7.85 -7.39
C ASN A 50 16.08 6.70 -8.38
N HIS A 51 17.21 6.69 -9.09
CA HIS A 51 17.51 5.72 -10.15
C HIS A 51 17.30 4.26 -9.71
N TRP A 52 17.62 3.95 -8.45
CA TRP A 52 17.45 2.62 -7.87
C TRP A 52 16.02 2.05 -8.01
N LEU A 53 14.98 2.91 -8.08
CA LEU A 53 13.59 2.47 -8.29
C LEU A 53 13.38 1.90 -9.69
N ILE A 54 13.99 2.51 -10.71
CA ILE A 54 13.77 2.18 -12.13
C ILE A 54 14.83 1.23 -12.71
N ASP A 55 16.00 1.17 -12.10
CA ASP A 55 17.10 0.29 -12.48
C ASP A 55 17.89 -0.11 -11.24
N ARG A 56 17.94 -1.42 -10.98
CA ARG A 56 18.71 -2.03 -9.88
C ARG A 56 20.12 -2.47 -10.29
N GLY A 57 20.61 -1.99 -11.42
CA GLY A 57 21.91 -2.34 -12.00
C GLY A 57 21.85 -3.47 -13.04
N ASP A 58 20.68 -3.99 -13.35
CA ASP A 58 20.44 -5.03 -14.36
C ASP A 58 19.52 -4.56 -15.51
N GLY A 59 19.21 -3.26 -15.58
CA GLY A 59 18.30 -2.67 -16.56
C GLY A 59 16.82 -2.91 -16.24
N ARG A 60 16.49 -3.40 -15.03
CA ARG A 60 15.10 -3.64 -14.59
C ARG A 60 14.76 -2.84 -13.33
N PRO A 61 13.50 -2.41 -13.16
CA PRO A 61 13.06 -1.77 -11.92
C PRO A 61 13.24 -2.61 -10.67
N SER A 62 13.50 -1.94 -9.54
CA SER A 62 13.45 -2.55 -8.20
C SER A 62 12.02 -2.74 -7.69
N VAL A 63 11.07 -1.99 -8.23
CA VAL A 63 9.66 -1.99 -7.81
C VAL A 63 8.74 -2.06 -9.01
N ASN A 64 7.50 -2.52 -8.81
CA ASN A 64 6.46 -2.49 -9.84
C ASN A 64 5.33 -1.48 -9.56
N LEU A 65 5.42 -0.79 -8.41
CA LEU A 65 4.52 0.27 -8.00
C LEU A 65 5.28 1.38 -7.25
N VAL A 66 4.91 2.63 -7.51
CA VAL A 66 5.26 3.78 -6.67
C VAL A 66 3.98 4.52 -6.29
N VAL A 67 3.86 4.87 -5.00
CA VAL A 67 2.79 5.71 -4.48
C VAL A 67 3.40 7.06 -4.08
N LEU A 68 2.99 8.16 -4.71
CA LEU A 68 3.50 9.49 -4.39
C LEU A 68 2.74 10.05 -3.18
N SER A 69 3.48 10.38 -2.13
CA SER A 69 2.97 10.83 -0.83
C SER A 69 3.37 12.29 -0.60
N PHE A 70 2.47 13.27 -0.46
CA PHE A 70 1.01 13.15 -0.37
C PHE A 70 0.25 14.26 -1.12
N VAL A 71 -0.99 13.97 -1.48
CA VAL A 71 -2.00 14.95 -1.92
C VAL A 71 -2.80 15.42 -0.70
N HIS A 72 -2.97 16.74 -0.55
CA HIS A 72 -3.72 17.31 0.56
C HIS A 72 -5.25 17.21 0.31
N PRO A 73 -6.04 16.57 1.19
CA PRO A 73 -7.47 16.29 0.96
C PRO A 73 -8.31 17.54 0.66
N LEU A 74 -8.27 18.54 1.55
CA LEU A 74 -9.07 19.76 1.41
C LEU A 74 -8.67 20.62 0.21
N LYS A 75 -7.38 20.66 -0.13
CA LYS A 75 -6.91 21.38 -1.32
C LYS A 75 -7.36 20.70 -2.60
N LEU A 76 -7.38 19.37 -2.64
CA LEU A 76 -7.92 18.59 -3.76
C LEU A 76 -9.43 18.84 -3.92
N LEU A 77 -10.21 18.81 -2.83
CA LEU A 77 -11.63 19.15 -2.88
C LEU A 77 -11.86 20.55 -3.45
N ASN A 78 -11.12 21.54 -2.96
CA ASN A 78 -11.30 22.96 -3.31
C ASN A 78 -10.57 23.38 -4.58
N GLU A 79 -9.89 22.45 -5.27
CA GLU A 79 -9.00 22.73 -6.41
C GLU A 79 -8.05 23.92 -6.14
N THR A 80 -7.48 23.98 -4.94
CA THR A 80 -6.67 25.12 -4.49
C THR A 80 -5.43 25.29 -5.37
N THR A 81 -5.19 26.52 -5.84
CA THR A 81 -3.95 26.90 -6.51
C THR A 81 -3.19 27.89 -5.63
N ASP A 82 -1.99 27.51 -5.22
CA ASP A 82 -1.11 28.32 -4.37
C ASP A 82 0.37 28.06 -4.69
N ALA A 83 1.28 28.42 -3.78
CA ALA A 83 2.71 28.25 -3.97
C ALA A 83 3.14 26.78 -4.13
N THR A 84 2.42 25.83 -3.53
CA THR A 84 2.79 24.40 -3.55
C THR A 84 1.82 23.51 -4.33
N THR A 85 0.64 24.03 -4.69
CA THR A 85 -0.41 23.28 -5.38
C THR A 85 -0.92 24.00 -6.64
N LEU A 86 -1.36 23.22 -7.62
CA LEU A 86 -2.07 23.65 -8.81
C LEU A 86 -3.34 22.81 -8.92
N ASN A 87 -4.51 23.44 -8.84
CA ASN A 87 -5.82 22.76 -8.82
C ASN A 87 -5.90 21.64 -7.76
N GLY A 88 -5.32 21.87 -6.59
CA GLY A 88 -5.29 20.92 -5.47
C GLY A 88 -4.21 19.84 -5.56
N VAL A 89 -3.51 19.74 -6.69
CA VAL A 89 -2.43 18.78 -6.92
C VAL A 89 -1.09 19.40 -6.52
N PRO A 90 -0.23 18.71 -5.74
CA PRO A 90 1.13 19.18 -5.48
C PRO A 90 1.89 19.44 -6.77
N ARG A 91 2.55 20.60 -6.89
CA ARG A 91 3.19 21.03 -8.16
C ARG A 91 4.32 20.11 -8.62
N GLY A 92 4.89 19.30 -7.73
CA GLY A 92 5.89 18.28 -8.04
C GLY A 92 5.30 17.00 -8.64
N MET A 93 4.02 16.70 -8.41
CA MET A 93 3.35 15.50 -8.94
C MET A 93 2.88 15.73 -10.39
N THR A 94 3.86 15.83 -11.29
CA THR A 94 3.64 16.19 -12.70
C THR A 94 3.46 14.97 -13.61
N PRO A 95 2.84 15.11 -14.80
CA PRO A 95 2.83 14.06 -15.81
C PRO A 95 4.22 13.54 -16.18
N GLN A 96 5.26 14.38 -16.15
CA GLN A 96 6.63 13.97 -16.42
C GLN A 96 7.18 13.03 -15.35
N ILE A 97 6.87 13.27 -14.07
CA ILE A 97 7.23 12.35 -12.97
C ILE A 97 6.46 11.03 -13.10
N VAL A 98 5.17 11.07 -13.45
CA VAL A 98 4.40 9.85 -13.72
C VAL A 98 5.04 9.08 -14.88
N GLN A 99 5.37 9.77 -15.98
CA GLN A 99 5.99 9.18 -17.17
C GLN A 99 7.37 8.57 -16.87
N TYR A 100 8.15 9.17 -15.97
CA TYR A 100 9.44 8.64 -15.54
C TYR A 100 9.34 7.19 -15.06
N PHE A 101 8.30 6.87 -14.28
CA PHE A 101 8.02 5.52 -13.79
C PHE A 101 7.32 4.66 -14.84
N THR A 102 6.25 5.17 -15.46
CA THR A 102 5.42 4.35 -16.36
C THR A 102 6.16 3.94 -17.63
N SER A 103 7.15 4.71 -18.10
CA SER A 103 8.00 4.30 -19.23
C SER A 103 8.88 3.09 -18.93
N ARG A 104 9.00 2.68 -17.65
CA ARG A 104 9.63 1.42 -17.21
C ARG A 104 8.61 0.39 -16.71
N ASN A 105 7.33 0.52 -17.09
CA ASN A 105 6.25 -0.38 -16.69
C ASN A 105 5.96 -0.41 -15.17
N ILE A 106 6.39 0.61 -14.44
CA ILE A 106 6.07 0.79 -13.02
C ILE A 106 4.72 1.50 -12.93
N ARG A 107 3.78 0.95 -12.14
CA ARG A 107 2.50 1.62 -11.87
C ARG A 107 2.71 2.80 -10.94
N VAL A 108 1.90 3.84 -11.10
CA VAL A 108 1.93 5.03 -10.24
C VAL A 108 0.57 5.23 -9.61
N MET A 109 0.58 5.58 -8.32
CA MET A 109 -0.59 6.02 -7.57
C MET A 109 -0.26 7.29 -6.80
N LEU A 110 -1.28 8.03 -6.38
CA LEU A 110 -1.14 9.15 -5.45
C LEU A 110 -1.83 8.79 -4.14
N SER A 111 -1.15 9.02 -3.02
CA SER A 111 -1.75 8.86 -1.69
C SER A 111 -2.33 10.19 -1.24
N ILE A 112 -3.62 10.20 -0.91
CA ILE A 112 -4.32 11.35 -0.36
C ILE A 112 -4.30 11.21 1.17
N GLY A 113 -3.59 12.11 1.85
CA GLY A 113 -3.60 12.18 3.31
C GLY A 113 -2.29 11.75 3.98
N GLY A 114 -2.38 10.82 4.92
CA GLY A 114 -1.40 10.51 5.96
C GLY A 114 -1.74 11.23 7.28
N ILE A 115 -1.09 10.82 8.37
CA ILE A 115 -1.39 11.27 9.75
C ILE A 115 -1.34 12.80 9.92
N THR A 116 -0.56 13.50 9.09
CA THR A 116 -0.45 14.97 9.11
C THR A 116 -1.73 15.66 8.59
N TYR A 117 -2.59 14.94 7.88
CA TYR A 117 -3.73 15.47 7.15
C TYR A 117 -5.08 14.94 7.65
N VAL A 118 -5.13 14.34 8.85
CA VAL A 118 -6.37 13.86 9.47
C VAL A 118 -7.42 14.96 9.53
N ASP A 119 -7.07 16.15 10.02
CA ASP A 119 -7.99 17.30 10.08
C ASP A 119 -8.46 17.74 8.69
N ALA A 120 -7.59 17.67 7.69
CA ALA A 120 -7.94 18.03 6.32
C ALA A 120 -8.90 17.03 5.67
N TRP A 121 -8.73 15.73 5.96
CA TRP A 121 -9.67 14.69 5.56
C TRP A 121 -11.03 14.91 6.22
N ASN A 122 -11.06 15.11 7.54
CA ASN A 122 -12.28 15.39 8.30
C ASN A 122 -13.02 16.59 7.70
N GLN A 123 -12.32 17.69 7.41
CA GLN A 123 -12.89 18.87 6.77
C GLN A 123 -13.41 18.60 5.35
N ALA A 124 -12.66 17.87 4.53
CA ALA A 124 -13.07 17.57 3.15
C ALA A 124 -14.33 16.68 3.10
N LEU A 125 -14.40 15.65 3.95
CA LEU A 125 -15.56 14.78 4.05
C LEU A 125 -16.80 15.53 4.56
N ALA A 126 -16.64 16.35 5.60
CA ALA A 126 -17.71 17.16 6.16
C ALA A 126 -18.19 18.26 5.19
N GLN A 127 -17.29 18.81 4.37
CA GLN A 127 -17.64 19.84 3.40
C GLN A 127 -18.43 19.27 2.22
N ASP A 128 -17.89 18.28 1.51
CA ASP A 128 -18.59 17.57 0.43
C ASP A 128 -17.84 16.29 0.03
N ALA A 129 -18.11 15.20 0.74
CA ALA A 129 -17.48 13.91 0.46
C ALA A 129 -17.74 13.39 -0.97
N THR A 130 -18.89 13.70 -1.56
CA THR A 130 -19.24 13.25 -2.91
C THR A 130 -18.41 14.00 -3.94
N LEU A 131 -18.39 15.33 -3.88
CA LEU A 131 -17.52 16.13 -4.76
C LEU A 131 -16.05 15.76 -4.56
N PHE A 132 -15.62 15.51 -3.32
CA PHE A 132 -14.25 15.10 -3.05
C PHE A 132 -13.88 13.79 -3.78
N GLY A 133 -14.75 12.78 -3.76
CA GLY A 133 -14.55 11.54 -4.52
C GLY A 133 -14.51 11.77 -6.03
N LEU A 134 -15.33 12.69 -6.55
CA LEU A 134 -15.29 13.10 -7.96
C LEU A 134 -13.98 13.80 -8.32
N ARG A 135 -13.44 14.66 -7.45
CA ARG A 135 -12.14 15.33 -7.66
C ARG A 135 -10.98 14.34 -7.65
N ALA A 136 -11.00 13.36 -6.75
CA ALA A 136 -10.02 12.28 -6.76
C ALA A 136 -10.07 11.45 -8.05
N ALA A 137 -11.27 11.12 -8.56
CA ALA A 137 -11.41 10.42 -9.84
C ALA A 137 -10.96 11.26 -11.04
N GLN A 138 -11.25 12.57 -11.03
CA GLN A 138 -10.77 13.50 -12.05
C GLN A 138 -9.24 13.56 -12.07
N LEU A 139 -8.61 13.66 -10.89
CA LEU A 139 -7.15 13.63 -10.75
C LEU A 139 -6.56 12.32 -11.30
N ALA A 140 -7.11 11.18 -10.87
CA ALA A 140 -6.69 9.85 -11.32
C ALA A 140 -6.71 9.71 -12.84
N ASN A 141 -7.81 10.12 -13.49
CA ASN A 141 -7.94 10.13 -14.95
C ASN A 141 -6.97 11.10 -15.62
N SER A 142 -6.78 12.30 -15.05
CA SER A 142 -5.94 13.34 -15.66
C SER A 142 -4.46 12.96 -15.75
N LEU A 143 -3.98 12.19 -14.76
CA LEU A 143 -2.58 11.74 -14.69
C LEU A 143 -2.40 10.28 -15.12
N GLY A 144 -3.49 9.51 -15.28
CA GLY A 144 -3.43 8.09 -15.58
C GLY A 144 -2.82 7.26 -14.45
N VAL A 145 -3.22 7.56 -13.20
CA VAL A 145 -2.66 6.98 -11.96
C VAL A 145 -3.79 6.47 -11.06
N GLY A 146 -3.49 5.50 -10.20
CA GLY A 146 -4.42 5.09 -9.14
C GLY A 146 -4.43 6.05 -7.94
N ILE A 147 -5.33 5.82 -7.00
CA ILE A 147 -5.43 6.58 -5.75
C ILE A 147 -5.34 5.66 -4.55
N GLU A 148 -4.61 6.09 -3.53
CA GLU A 148 -4.63 5.52 -2.19
C GLU A 148 -5.33 6.47 -1.23
N ILE A 149 -6.27 5.92 -0.47
CA ILE A 149 -6.92 6.59 0.66
C ILE A 149 -6.02 6.39 1.88
N ASP A 150 -5.39 7.46 2.34
CA ASP A 150 -4.58 7.46 3.55
C ASP A 150 -5.27 8.35 4.59
N TYR A 151 -6.42 7.89 5.07
CA TYR A 151 -7.23 8.58 6.07
C TYR A 151 -6.99 7.97 7.45
N GLU A 152 -6.27 8.72 8.27
CA GLU A 152 -5.65 8.24 9.50
C GLU A 152 -6.41 8.69 10.77
N GLU A 153 -7.72 8.92 10.68
CA GLU A 153 -8.57 9.23 11.85
C GLU A 153 -8.87 7.96 12.66
N ASN A 154 -8.48 7.97 13.94
CA ASN A 154 -8.52 6.79 14.79
C ASN A 154 -9.64 6.82 15.84
N SER A 155 -10.22 7.99 16.14
CA SER A 155 -11.14 8.13 17.26
C SER A 155 -12.61 8.16 16.86
N ASP A 156 -12.95 8.87 15.78
CA ASP A 156 -14.32 8.96 15.27
C ASP A 156 -14.31 9.27 13.77
N PRO A 157 -13.88 8.31 12.92
CA PRO A 157 -13.74 8.54 11.49
C PRO A 157 -15.12 8.69 10.83
N ASP A 158 -15.24 9.65 9.91
CA ASP A 158 -16.48 9.82 9.12
C ASP A 158 -16.63 8.71 8.07
N LEU A 159 -17.12 7.55 8.51
CA LEU A 159 -17.32 6.38 7.65
C LEU A 159 -18.44 6.58 6.62
N VAL A 160 -19.40 7.47 6.89
CA VAL A 160 -20.49 7.80 5.95
C VAL A 160 -19.94 8.67 4.82
N GLY A 161 -19.18 9.71 5.17
CA GLY A 161 -18.44 10.53 4.23
C GLY A 161 -17.46 9.69 3.41
N LEU A 162 -16.66 8.85 4.05
CA LEU A 162 -15.69 8.01 3.33
C LEU A 162 -16.39 7.04 2.36
N GLN A 163 -17.53 6.47 2.74
CA GLN A 163 -18.36 5.68 1.81
C GLN A 163 -18.85 6.51 0.63
N ALA A 164 -19.31 7.75 0.86
CA ALA A 164 -19.75 8.65 -0.20
C ALA A 164 -18.62 9.02 -1.15
N PHE A 165 -17.41 9.27 -0.63
CA PHE A 165 -16.19 9.47 -1.42
C PHE A 165 -15.91 8.27 -2.34
N ILE A 166 -15.89 7.05 -1.79
CA ILE A 166 -15.63 5.83 -2.56
C ILE A 166 -16.71 5.61 -3.63
N THR A 167 -17.98 5.80 -3.27
CA THR A 167 -19.10 5.66 -4.21
C THR A 167 -18.99 6.68 -5.36
N ALA A 168 -18.66 7.94 -5.05
CA ALA A 168 -18.48 8.98 -6.05
C ALA A 168 -17.30 8.67 -6.97
N TYR A 169 -16.15 8.25 -6.42
CA TYR A 169 -15.00 7.81 -7.23
C TYR A 169 -15.38 6.68 -8.19
N ARG A 170 -16.06 5.65 -7.67
CA ARG A 170 -16.48 4.48 -8.46
C ARG A 170 -17.57 4.78 -9.48
N SER A 171 -18.35 5.85 -9.30
CA SER A 171 -19.32 6.32 -10.29
C SER A 171 -18.67 6.83 -11.58
N VAL A 172 -17.43 7.35 -11.48
CA VAL A 172 -16.64 7.82 -12.62
C VAL A 172 -15.70 6.73 -13.13
N ILE A 173 -15.06 5.99 -12.21
CA ILE A 173 -14.07 4.97 -12.52
C ILE A 173 -14.48 3.63 -11.87
N PRO A 174 -15.22 2.77 -12.61
CA PRO A 174 -15.60 1.46 -12.12
C PRO A 174 -14.40 0.59 -11.73
N TYR A 175 -14.64 -0.38 -10.86
CA TYR A 175 -13.65 -1.38 -10.49
C TYR A 175 -13.18 -2.19 -11.71
N ASP A 176 -11.86 -2.36 -11.86
CA ASP A 176 -11.25 -3.11 -12.97
C ASP A 176 -10.34 -4.23 -12.43
N ALA A 177 -10.86 -5.46 -12.40
CA ALA A 177 -10.12 -6.64 -11.96
C ALA A 177 -8.91 -6.97 -12.84
N THR A 178 -8.90 -6.51 -14.11
CA THR A 178 -7.78 -6.78 -15.04
C THR A 178 -6.57 -5.92 -14.72
N GLY A 179 -6.75 -4.79 -14.03
CA GLY A 179 -5.70 -3.81 -13.78
C GLY A 179 -5.21 -3.08 -15.03
N ASN A 180 -5.96 -3.13 -16.13
CA ASN A 180 -5.60 -2.45 -17.37
C ASN A 180 -5.75 -0.94 -17.23
N ASN A 181 -6.81 -0.47 -16.58
CA ASN A 181 -7.00 0.94 -16.26
C ASN A 181 -6.23 1.31 -14.97
N PRO A 182 -5.13 2.08 -15.03
CA PRO A 182 -4.40 2.49 -13.83
C PRO A 182 -5.28 3.29 -12.86
N ALA A 183 -6.16 4.14 -13.40
CA ALA A 183 -7.05 4.98 -12.59
C ALA A 183 -8.13 4.18 -11.86
N ALA A 184 -8.41 2.94 -12.28
CA ALA A 184 -9.32 2.06 -11.56
C ALA A 184 -8.70 1.47 -10.28
N ARG A 185 -7.38 1.59 -10.08
CA ARG A 185 -6.74 1.15 -8.84
C ARG A 185 -7.06 2.14 -7.72
N LEU A 186 -7.90 1.72 -6.78
CA LEU A 186 -8.24 2.45 -5.56
C LEU A 186 -7.92 1.58 -4.35
N THR A 187 -6.98 2.03 -3.53
CA THR A 187 -6.52 1.32 -2.32
C THR A 187 -6.78 2.13 -1.07
N ILE A 188 -6.54 1.52 0.09
CA ILE A 188 -6.59 2.19 1.38
C ILE A 188 -5.37 1.80 2.21
N ASP A 189 -4.76 2.75 2.91
CA ASP A 189 -3.76 2.44 3.93
C ASP A 189 -4.46 2.18 5.26
N LEU A 190 -4.13 1.06 5.90
CA LEU A 190 -4.66 0.63 7.19
C LEU A 190 -3.52 0.50 8.17
N ALA A 191 -3.85 0.53 9.47
CA ALA A 191 -2.86 0.34 10.53
C ALA A 191 -2.01 -0.92 10.34
N ALA A 192 -0.80 -0.93 10.90
CA ALA A 192 0.12 -2.07 10.78
C ALA A 192 -0.52 -3.41 11.22
N GLY A 193 -1.43 -3.32 12.20
CA GLY A 193 -2.38 -4.36 12.62
C GLY A 193 -3.62 -3.69 13.24
N ASP A 194 -4.65 -4.45 13.57
CA ASP A 194 -6.00 -3.94 13.91
C ASP A 194 -6.14 -3.33 15.32
N ARG A 195 -5.09 -2.66 15.82
CA ARG A 195 -5.09 -1.95 17.12
C ARG A 195 -5.24 -0.45 17.00
N TRP A 196 -5.21 0.06 15.77
CA TRP A 196 -5.34 1.45 15.40
C TRP A 196 -6.14 1.53 14.09
N LEU A 197 -6.76 2.67 13.77
CA LEU A 197 -7.76 2.82 12.70
C LEU A 197 -8.86 1.76 12.77
N ILE A 198 -9.30 1.40 13.99
CA ILE A 198 -10.14 0.23 14.21
C ILE A 198 -11.43 0.32 13.40
N ASP A 199 -12.10 1.46 13.41
CA ASP A 199 -13.37 1.64 12.69
C ASP A 199 -13.21 1.70 11.17
N ILE A 200 -12.15 2.34 10.66
CA ILE A 200 -11.83 2.36 9.23
C ILE A 200 -11.47 0.95 8.76
N GLY A 201 -10.56 0.27 9.45
CA GLY A 201 -10.12 -1.08 9.11
C GLY A 201 -11.26 -2.10 9.14
N ARG A 202 -12.13 -2.00 10.15
CA ARG A 202 -13.34 -2.82 10.24
C ARG A 202 -14.25 -2.57 9.05
N LYS A 203 -14.56 -1.31 8.75
CA LYS A 203 -15.43 -0.93 7.63
C LYS A 203 -14.85 -1.37 6.28
N ALA A 204 -13.55 -1.16 6.08
CA ALA A 204 -12.84 -1.57 4.88
C ALA A 204 -12.90 -3.09 4.68
N THR A 205 -12.65 -3.86 5.73
CA THR A 205 -12.66 -5.33 5.67
C THR A 205 -14.07 -5.87 5.46
N SER A 206 -15.08 -5.32 6.13
CA SER A 206 -16.47 -5.76 5.98
C SER A 206 -17.05 -5.45 4.60
N ASP A 207 -16.77 -4.28 4.04
CA ASP A 207 -17.60 -3.75 2.95
C ASP A 207 -16.79 -3.50 1.66
N TRP A 208 -15.56 -3.01 1.80
CA TRP A 208 -14.83 -2.43 0.67
C TRP A 208 -13.83 -3.39 0.03
N LEU A 209 -13.20 -4.24 0.84
CA LEU A 209 -12.16 -5.20 0.45
C LEU A 209 -12.70 -6.63 0.26
N ARG A 210 -14.01 -6.79 0.15
CA ARG A 210 -14.66 -8.10 -0.04
C ARG A 210 -14.12 -8.82 -1.28
N THR A 211 -14.02 -10.13 -1.23
CA THR A 211 -13.50 -10.94 -2.35
C THR A 211 -14.53 -11.17 -3.46
N ASN A 212 -15.83 -11.09 -3.16
CA ASN A 212 -16.91 -11.33 -4.12
C ASN A 212 -17.47 -10.06 -4.77
N ALA A 213 -17.29 -8.89 -4.16
CA ALA A 213 -17.77 -7.61 -4.66
C ALA A 213 -16.89 -6.47 -4.10
N PRO A 214 -15.59 -6.43 -4.46
CA PRO A 214 -14.69 -5.37 -4.01
C PRO A 214 -15.07 -4.02 -4.62
N VAL A 215 -14.95 -2.97 -3.82
CA VAL A 215 -14.89 -1.59 -4.31
C VAL A 215 -13.52 -0.95 -4.07
N LEU A 216 -12.67 -1.58 -3.25
CA LEU A 216 -11.24 -1.30 -3.13
C LEU A 216 -10.44 -2.52 -3.59
N ASP A 217 -9.30 -2.24 -4.21
CA ASP A 217 -8.45 -3.26 -4.80
C ASP A 217 -7.72 -4.08 -3.73
N TYR A 218 -7.06 -3.39 -2.81
CA TYR A 218 -6.37 -3.96 -1.65
C TYR A 218 -6.09 -2.87 -0.61
N ALA A 219 -5.71 -3.30 0.60
CA ALA A 219 -5.18 -2.44 1.64
C ALA A 219 -3.66 -2.53 1.74
N ASN A 220 -3.00 -1.45 2.12
CA ASN A 220 -1.65 -1.53 2.65
C ASN A 220 -1.73 -1.67 4.17
N ALA A 221 -0.97 -2.61 4.75
CA ALA A 221 -0.74 -2.58 6.19
C ALA A 221 0.46 -1.66 6.42
N MET A 222 0.21 -0.44 6.89
CA MET A 222 1.23 0.58 7.10
C MET A 222 2.37 0.09 8.00
N VAL A 223 3.48 0.82 7.97
CA VAL A 223 4.56 0.58 8.93
C VAL A 223 4.13 1.00 10.34
N PRO A 224 4.39 0.21 11.39
CA PRO A 224 4.20 0.68 12.76
C PRO A 224 5.21 1.80 13.06
N ALA A 225 5.06 2.58 14.14
CA ALA A 225 5.92 3.74 14.44
C ALA A 225 7.45 3.51 14.41
N LYS A 226 7.91 2.25 14.52
CA LYS A 226 9.30 1.82 14.31
C LYS A 226 9.32 0.45 13.66
N GLN A 227 10.35 0.17 12.86
CA GLN A 227 10.57 -1.18 12.30
C GLN A 227 10.53 -2.25 13.41
N PRO A 228 9.57 -3.19 13.37
CA PRO A 228 9.43 -4.23 14.39
C PRO A 228 10.49 -5.34 14.20
N SER A 229 10.55 -6.29 15.15
CA SER A 229 11.22 -7.58 14.91
C SER A 229 10.43 -8.42 13.91
N MET A 230 11.03 -9.50 13.40
CA MET A 230 10.36 -10.46 12.50
C MET A 230 9.05 -11.00 13.08
N SER A 231 9.06 -11.45 14.34
CA SER A 231 7.87 -12.01 14.99
C SER A 231 6.78 -10.95 15.21
N ALA A 232 7.16 -9.73 15.56
CA ALA A 232 6.21 -8.63 15.73
C ALA A 232 5.64 -8.14 14.39
N ALA A 233 6.44 -8.13 13.31
CA ALA A 233 5.95 -7.83 11.95
C ALA A 233 4.85 -8.83 11.54
N ILE A 234 5.15 -10.12 11.65
CA ILE A 234 4.20 -11.20 11.34
C ILE A 234 2.96 -11.10 12.23
N ALA A 235 3.14 -10.84 13.53
CA ALA A 235 2.01 -10.70 14.45
C ALA A 235 1.08 -9.55 14.02
N ASN A 236 1.63 -8.39 13.66
CA ASN A 236 0.84 -7.24 13.20
C ASN A 236 0.00 -7.60 11.96
N TRP A 237 0.63 -8.17 10.92
CA TRP A 237 -0.07 -8.56 9.68
C TRP A 237 -1.08 -9.68 9.90
N LYS A 238 -0.79 -10.59 10.84
CA LYS A 238 -1.69 -11.68 11.20
C LYS A 238 -2.95 -11.18 11.91
N GLU A 239 -2.92 -10.03 12.57
CA GLU A 239 -4.15 -9.41 13.11
C GLU A 239 -5.16 -9.20 11.99
N HIS A 240 -4.77 -8.61 10.85
CA HIS A 240 -5.66 -8.42 9.69
C HIS A 240 -6.26 -9.74 9.19
N ILE A 241 -5.45 -10.78 9.08
CA ILE A 241 -5.90 -12.10 8.59
C ILE A 241 -6.90 -12.73 9.55
N ASP A 242 -6.65 -12.62 10.86
CA ASP A 242 -7.48 -13.28 11.88
C ASP A 242 -8.71 -12.44 12.28
N GLY A 243 -8.65 -11.13 12.03
CA GLY A 243 -9.57 -10.15 12.59
C GLY A 243 -9.53 -10.11 14.13
N LYS A 244 -10.51 -9.42 14.71
CA LYS A 244 -10.71 -9.33 16.17
C LYS A 244 -12.16 -9.57 16.52
N SER A 245 -12.52 -10.85 16.66
CA SER A 245 -13.88 -11.32 17.00
C SER A 245 -14.40 -10.85 18.37
N ARG A 246 -13.51 -10.38 19.25
CA ARG A 246 -13.88 -9.83 20.57
C ARG A 246 -14.19 -8.33 20.55
N TYR A 247 -13.97 -7.65 19.43
CA TYR A 247 -14.34 -6.24 19.30
C TYR A 247 -15.86 -6.13 19.15
N ASN A 248 -16.41 -5.00 19.58
CA ASN A 248 -17.81 -4.67 19.39
C ASN A 248 -17.93 -3.26 18.79
N PRO A 249 -18.27 -3.13 17.49
CA PRO A 249 -18.62 -4.21 16.57
C PRO A 249 -17.42 -5.11 16.19
N VAL A 250 -17.70 -6.34 15.73
CA VAL A 250 -16.66 -7.31 15.33
C VAL A 250 -15.80 -6.75 14.20
N TYR A 251 -14.48 -6.93 14.31
CA TYR A 251 -13.55 -6.74 13.20
C TYR A 251 -13.35 -8.09 12.49
N PRO A 252 -13.89 -8.29 11.27
CA PRO A 252 -13.82 -9.57 10.58
C PRO A 252 -12.41 -9.85 10.00
N PRO A 253 -12.10 -11.11 9.70
CA PRO A 253 -10.92 -11.50 8.91
C PRO A 253 -10.80 -10.80 7.56
N LEU A 254 -9.59 -10.41 7.17
CA LEU A 254 -9.23 -9.96 5.82
C LEU A 254 -8.53 -11.09 5.05
N ALA A 255 -8.88 -11.25 3.78
CA ALA A 255 -8.21 -12.23 2.93
C ALA A 255 -6.73 -11.87 2.75
N PRO A 256 -5.78 -12.83 2.85
CA PRO A 256 -4.37 -12.57 2.57
C PRO A 256 -4.15 -11.86 1.23
N ALA A 257 -4.85 -12.31 0.18
CA ALA A 257 -4.80 -11.70 -1.15
C ALA A 257 -5.39 -10.28 -1.27
N LYS A 258 -5.76 -9.63 -0.16
CA LYS A 258 -6.34 -8.27 -0.13
C LYS A 258 -5.47 -7.25 0.59
N PHE A 259 -4.24 -7.60 0.98
CA PHE A 259 -3.33 -6.60 1.52
C PHE A 259 -1.83 -6.87 1.28
N THR A 260 -1.03 -5.83 1.47
CA THR A 260 0.44 -5.90 1.44
C THR A 260 1.04 -5.68 2.83
N ALA A 261 2.30 -6.11 2.99
CA ALA A 261 3.08 -5.92 4.20
C ALA A 261 3.96 -4.65 4.12
N GLY A 262 3.76 -3.70 5.03
CA GLY A 262 4.58 -2.48 5.14
C GLY A 262 5.90 -2.68 5.87
N LEU A 263 7.01 -2.15 5.33
CA LEU A 263 8.34 -2.12 5.97
C LEU A 263 9.05 -0.77 5.73
N TYR A 264 9.94 -0.34 6.62
CA TYR A 264 10.72 0.88 6.44
C TYR A 264 11.95 0.68 5.55
N LEU A 265 12.27 1.66 4.69
CA LEU A 265 13.55 1.76 3.97
C LEU A 265 14.64 2.47 4.78
N ALA A 266 14.25 3.46 5.56
CA ALA A 266 15.17 4.28 6.35
C ALA A 266 14.62 4.54 7.75
N GLY A 267 15.52 4.74 8.71
CA GLY A 267 15.20 5.24 10.04
C GLY A 267 15.79 6.64 10.26
N ALA A 268 15.63 7.15 11.48
CA ALA A 268 16.14 8.47 11.85
C ALA A 268 17.65 8.65 11.55
N SER A 269 18.47 7.62 11.81
CA SER A 269 19.93 7.73 11.75
C SER A 269 20.64 6.76 10.78
N ARG A 270 19.92 5.87 10.10
CA ARG A 270 20.52 4.98 9.10
C ARG A 270 19.51 4.46 8.08
N ALA A 271 20.01 4.08 6.90
CA ALA A 271 19.31 3.22 5.97
C ALA A 271 19.09 1.85 6.64
N ARG A 272 17.92 1.25 6.41
CA ARG A 272 17.57 -0.06 6.96
C ARG A 272 18.07 -1.17 6.03
N PRO A 273 18.26 -2.41 6.53
CA PRO A 273 18.60 -3.54 5.67
C PRO A 273 17.61 -3.76 4.52
N GLU A 274 16.34 -3.43 4.72
CA GLU A 274 15.32 -3.42 3.65
C GLU A 274 15.76 -2.61 2.44
N CYS A 275 16.46 -1.48 2.68
CA CYS A 275 17.01 -0.64 1.63
C CYS A 275 18.30 -1.22 1.06
N ASN A 276 19.33 -1.48 1.86
CA ASN A 276 20.69 -1.70 1.34
C ASN A 276 21.33 -3.06 1.64
N ASN A 277 20.64 -3.97 2.34
CA ASN A 277 21.19 -5.28 2.71
C ASN A 277 20.08 -6.34 2.83
N PHE A 278 19.68 -6.90 1.68
CA PHE A 278 18.62 -7.91 1.62
C PHE A 278 18.91 -9.13 2.51
N ALA A 279 20.19 -9.52 2.64
CA ALA A 279 20.57 -10.70 3.42
C ALA A 279 20.17 -10.60 4.89
N ASN A 280 20.08 -9.38 5.42
CA ASN A 280 19.70 -9.05 6.80
C ASN A 280 18.34 -8.34 6.90
N ALA A 281 17.59 -8.24 5.80
CA ALA A 281 16.31 -7.56 5.77
C ALA A 281 15.17 -8.42 6.30
N LEU A 282 14.17 -7.77 6.91
CA LEU A 282 12.94 -8.45 7.31
C LEU A 282 12.20 -8.99 6.11
N GLN A 283 12.18 -8.27 4.98
CA GLN A 283 11.56 -8.79 3.76
C GLN A 283 12.06 -10.19 3.41
N LYS A 284 13.37 -10.48 3.59
CA LYS A 284 13.94 -11.82 3.41
C LYS A 284 13.42 -12.83 4.43
N SER A 285 13.47 -12.50 5.72
CA SER A 285 13.09 -13.43 6.79
C SER A 285 11.58 -13.66 6.88
N THR A 286 10.76 -12.71 6.43
CA THR A 286 9.30 -12.82 6.40
C THR A 286 8.73 -13.24 5.04
N GLY A 287 9.55 -13.37 3.99
CA GLY A 287 9.08 -13.70 2.63
C GLY A 287 8.29 -15.01 2.55
N SER A 288 8.66 -16.02 3.36
CA SER A 288 7.89 -17.26 3.44
C SER A 288 6.46 -17.01 3.96
N PHE A 289 6.31 -16.23 5.03
CA PHE A 289 4.98 -15.86 5.54
C PHE A 289 4.18 -15.06 4.49
N VAL A 290 4.79 -14.06 3.86
CA VAL A 290 4.14 -13.23 2.84
C VAL A 290 3.63 -14.05 1.67
N THR A 291 4.33 -15.12 1.27
CA THR A 291 3.89 -15.97 0.14
C THR A 291 2.96 -17.11 0.54
N THR A 292 2.88 -17.49 1.82
CA THR A 292 2.17 -18.71 2.25
C THR A 292 1.09 -18.50 3.31
N ALA A 293 0.87 -17.28 3.80
CA ALA A 293 -0.12 -17.00 4.84
C ALA A 293 -1.52 -17.52 4.46
N THR A 294 -2.06 -18.44 5.26
CA THR A 294 -3.36 -19.09 4.98
C THR A 294 -4.52 -18.15 5.32
N PRO A 295 -5.59 -18.12 4.49
CA PRO A 295 -6.85 -17.47 4.84
C PRO A 295 -7.43 -17.96 6.17
N ASN A 296 -8.08 -17.07 6.91
CA ASN A 296 -8.79 -17.42 8.15
C ASN A 296 -10.22 -16.86 8.15
N GLY A 297 -11.08 -17.42 7.29
CA GLY A 297 -12.50 -17.02 7.21
C GLY A 297 -12.83 -15.99 6.12
N ALA A 298 -11.83 -15.40 5.46
CA ALA A 298 -12.00 -14.57 4.27
C ALA A 298 -10.97 -14.95 3.20
N GLY A 299 -11.41 -15.15 1.96
CA GLY A 299 -10.54 -15.58 0.88
C GLY A 299 -10.28 -17.09 0.85
N THR A 300 -9.59 -17.55 -0.18
CA THR A 300 -9.22 -18.96 -0.39
C THR A 300 -7.79 -19.14 -0.86
N THR A 301 -7.16 -18.12 -1.45
CA THR A 301 -5.76 -18.23 -1.89
C THR A 301 -4.79 -17.80 -0.80
N PRO A 302 -3.78 -18.63 -0.48
CA PRO A 302 -2.71 -18.27 0.43
C PRO A 302 -1.84 -17.11 -0.05
N GLY A 303 -1.17 -16.46 0.90
CA GLY A 303 -0.18 -15.42 0.66
C GLY A 303 -0.77 -14.02 0.53
N LEU A 304 -0.05 -13.05 1.07
CA LEU A 304 -0.26 -11.62 0.87
C LEU A 304 0.03 -11.20 -0.56
N LEU A 305 -0.38 -9.99 -0.95
CA LEU A 305 -0.06 -9.45 -2.27
C LEU A 305 1.42 -9.10 -2.44
N GLY A 306 2.15 -8.86 -1.35
CA GLY A 306 3.59 -8.60 -1.35
C GLY A 306 3.97 -7.53 -0.34
N TYR A 307 4.90 -6.64 -0.71
CA TYR A 307 5.47 -5.61 0.18
C TYR A 307 5.24 -4.19 -0.33
N MET A 308 5.08 -3.27 0.60
CA MET A 308 5.20 -1.83 0.38
C MET A 308 6.25 -1.23 1.32
N PHE A 309 7.06 -0.32 0.81
CA PHE A 309 8.22 0.20 1.53
C PHE A 309 8.12 1.71 1.84
N TRP A 310 8.19 2.08 3.13
CA TRP A 310 8.12 3.46 3.61
C TRP A 310 9.50 4.01 4.03
N ALA A 311 9.99 5.10 3.48
CA ALA A 311 9.59 5.70 2.23
C ALA A 311 10.86 5.99 1.43
N ALA A 312 10.69 6.00 0.12
CA ALA A 312 11.70 6.38 -0.83
C ALA A 312 11.97 7.88 -0.76
N GLU A 313 13.21 8.21 -1.08
CA GLU A 313 13.81 9.53 -1.06
C GLU A 313 13.91 10.13 0.35
N ARG A 314 13.18 11.21 0.66
CA ARG A 314 13.34 11.97 1.91
C ARG A 314 12.01 12.10 2.65
N PRO A 315 11.66 11.13 3.53
CA PRO A 315 10.47 11.24 4.37
C PRO A 315 10.61 12.21 5.55
N GLY A 316 11.80 12.77 5.78
CA GLY A 316 12.04 13.71 6.87
C GLY A 316 13.48 14.17 6.91
N ARG A 317 13.90 14.77 8.03
CA ARG A 317 15.29 15.26 8.22
C ARG A 317 16.32 14.17 8.49
N GLY A 318 15.88 12.92 8.66
CA GLY A 318 16.72 11.77 8.96
C GLY A 318 17.43 11.21 7.74
N THR A 319 17.73 9.91 7.79
CA THR A 319 18.35 9.22 6.65
C THR A 319 17.39 9.11 5.47
N THR A 320 17.94 9.29 4.27
CA THR A 320 17.22 9.19 2.99
C THR A 320 17.64 7.94 2.23
N THR A 321 16.93 7.62 1.14
CA THR A 321 17.36 6.60 0.16
C THR A 321 18.11 7.21 -1.03
N GLN A 322 18.52 8.48 -0.92
CA GLN A 322 19.35 9.13 -1.94
C GLN A 322 20.80 8.63 -1.83
N PRO A 323 21.62 8.70 -2.91
CA PRO A 323 23.04 8.35 -2.81
C PRO A 323 23.74 9.02 -1.63
N PRO A 324 24.56 8.28 -0.86
CA PRO A 324 25.02 6.90 -1.11
C PRO A 324 24.12 5.79 -0.51
N ASN A 325 22.96 6.12 0.05
CA ASN A 325 22.06 5.18 0.76
C ASN A 325 21.02 4.54 -0.16
N THR A 326 21.37 4.28 -1.42
CA THR A 326 20.43 3.74 -2.41
C THR A 326 19.98 2.31 -2.07
N CYS A 327 18.83 1.89 -2.61
CA CYS A 327 18.18 0.66 -2.18
C CYS A 327 18.30 -0.55 -3.15
N GLU A 328 19.25 -0.53 -4.08
CA GLU A 328 19.50 -1.65 -5.00
C GLU A 328 19.90 -2.91 -4.23
N GLY A 329 20.71 -2.77 -3.17
CA GLY A 329 21.23 -3.89 -2.37
C GLY A 329 20.21 -4.59 -1.46
N GLY A 330 19.07 -3.96 -1.20
CA GLY A 330 17.98 -4.48 -0.37
C GLY A 330 16.71 -4.71 -1.19
N VAL A 331 16.09 -3.65 -1.68
CA VAL A 331 14.85 -3.73 -2.48
C VAL A 331 15.16 -4.33 -3.86
N GLY A 332 16.22 -3.90 -4.53
CA GLY A 332 16.59 -4.45 -5.84
C GLY A 332 16.90 -5.95 -5.81
N VAL A 333 17.75 -6.37 -4.87
CA VAL A 333 18.06 -7.80 -4.62
C VAL A 333 16.82 -8.59 -4.20
N GLY A 334 15.96 -8.01 -3.36
CA GLY A 334 14.68 -8.61 -2.98
C GLY A 334 13.77 -8.83 -4.18
N ALA A 335 13.66 -7.85 -5.07
CA ALA A 335 12.88 -7.96 -6.28
C ALA A 335 13.38 -9.09 -7.22
N THR A 336 14.69 -9.32 -7.27
CA THR A 336 15.27 -10.45 -8.03
C THR A 336 14.96 -11.77 -7.34
N THR A 337 15.14 -11.82 -6.02
CA THR A 337 14.90 -13.01 -5.20
C THR A 337 13.46 -13.51 -5.29
N TYR A 338 12.49 -12.59 -5.30
CA TYR A 338 11.07 -12.92 -5.39
C TYR A 338 10.53 -12.99 -6.82
N GLY A 339 11.38 -12.76 -7.83
CA GLY A 339 10.95 -12.80 -9.24
C GLY A 339 9.84 -11.81 -9.55
N ILE A 340 9.93 -10.58 -9.01
CA ILE A 340 8.83 -9.61 -9.07
C ILE A 340 8.42 -9.32 -10.52
N PRO A 341 7.11 -9.47 -10.84
CA PRO A 341 6.60 -9.19 -12.17
C PRO A 341 6.56 -7.69 -12.44
N ILE A 342 7.07 -7.32 -13.62
CA ILE A 342 7.06 -5.96 -14.16
C ILE A 342 6.58 -6.06 -15.63
N PRO A 343 5.43 -5.48 -16.00
CA PRO A 343 4.51 -4.70 -15.17
C PRO A 343 3.83 -5.51 -14.05
N MET A 344 3.25 -4.80 -13.08
CA MET A 344 2.34 -5.38 -12.08
C MET A 344 1.20 -6.17 -12.78
N PRO A 345 0.97 -7.45 -12.41
CA PRO A 345 -0.06 -8.29 -13.00
C PRO A 345 -1.46 -7.94 -12.45
N PRO A 346 -2.54 -8.49 -13.05
CA PRO A 346 -3.85 -8.51 -12.40
C PRO A 346 -3.75 -9.12 -11.01
N LEU A 347 -4.31 -8.48 -9.98
CA LEU A 347 -4.18 -8.94 -8.60
C LEU A 347 -5.06 -10.16 -8.33
N ARG A 348 -4.58 -11.08 -7.51
CA ARG A 348 -5.41 -12.13 -6.92
C ARG A 348 -6.54 -11.45 -6.13
N GLN A 349 -7.77 -11.93 -6.31
CA GLN A 349 -8.96 -11.34 -5.70
C GLN A 349 -9.56 -12.17 -4.56
N ASN A 350 -9.13 -13.42 -4.43
CA ASN A 350 -9.63 -14.41 -3.50
C ASN A 350 -8.48 -15.28 -3.05
#